data_AF-A0A7Z2ZQ16-F1
#
_entry.id   AF-A0A7Z2ZQ16-F1
#
_cell.length_a   1.000
_cell.length_b   1.000
_cell.length_c   1.000
_cell.angle_alpha   90.00
_cell.angle_beta   90.00
_cell.angle_gamma   90.00
#
_symmetry.space_group_name_H-M   'P 1'
#
loop_
_entity.id
_entity.type
_entity.pdbx_description
1 polymer ?
#
loop_
_entity_poly.entity_id
_entity_poly.type
_entity_poly.pdbx_seq_one_letter_code
_entity_poly.pdbx_strand_id
1 'polypeptide(L)'
;MIRNPRSERATLNVSFSILVKASRKIHALEMADFLLNKSSIIMDQVRMVNEEGADKLFFLENIESIRWDYAEMTEYSNLFKAVGHIRLTLRTDKIPESMEIHLRDNDYRLPKSAMKDRTIWVIPTTNEPAFTQVLTQSLEYYVHNAESIPFIIAG
;
A
#
# COMPACT_ATOMS: atom_id res chain seq x y z
N MET A 1 24.13 -14.54 -23.28
CA MET A 1 23.91 -13.20 -22.68
C MET A 1 22.79 -13.32 -21.67
N ILE A 2 23.09 -13.22 -20.38
CA ILE A 2 22.07 -13.26 -19.32
C ILE A 2 21.48 -11.86 -19.25
N ARG A 3 20.26 -11.67 -19.79
CA ARG A 3 19.52 -10.41 -19.62
C ARG A 3 19.21 -10.26 -18.14
N ASN A 4 19.81 -9.26 -17.50
CA ASN A 4 19.56 -8.93 -16.11
C ASN A 4 18.08 -8.51 -16.01
N PRO A 5 17.24 -9.19 -15.20
CA PRO A 5 15.82 -8.89 -15.18
C PRO A 5 15.59 -7.51 -14.54
N ARG A 6 15.05 -6.56 -15.31
CA ARG A 6 14.60 -5.26 -14.79
C ARG A 6 13.37 -5.52 -13.90
N SER A 7 13.51 -5.30 -12.59
CA SER A 7 12.38 -5.24 -11.68
C SER A 7 11.80 -3.83 -11.72
N GLU A 8 10.49 -3.73 -11.93
CA GLU A 8 9.77 -2.47 -11.74
C GLU A 8 9.39 -2.30 -10.28
N ARG A 9 9.66 -1.11 -9.75
CA ARG A 9 9.23 -0.70 -8.41
C ARG A 9 8.02 0.17 -8.52
N ALA A 10 7.13 0.09 -7.54
CA ALA A 10 6.01 0.98 -7.40
C ALA A 10 5.90 1.49 -5.96
N THR A 11 5.43 2.71 -5.79
CA THR A 11 5.06 3.26 -4.49
C THR A 11 3.55 3.28 -4.38
N LEU A 12 3.02 2.56 -3.39
CA LEU A 12 1.60 2.61 -3.04
C LEU A 12 1.42 3.54 -1.84
N ASN A 13 0.61 4.59 -2.03
CA ASN A 13 0.15 5.46 -0.95
C ASN A 13 -1.31 5.15 -0.65
N VAL A 14 -1.65 4.92 0.61
CA VAL A 14 -3.02 4.64 1.04
C VAL A 14 -3.38 5.55 2.20
N SER A 15 -4.47 6.30 2.07
CA SER A 15 -5.17 6.89 3.21
C SER A 15 -6.23 5.90 3.67
N PHE A 16 -6.24 5.60 4.95
CA PHE A 16 -7.12 4.58 5.51
C PHE A 16 -7.63 4.98 6.89
N SER A 17 -8.59 4.22 7.39
CA SER A 17 -9.10 4.40 8.74
C SER A 17 -9.38 3.08 9.42
N ILE A 18 -9.28 3.07 10.74
CA ILE A 18 -9.65 1.96 11.60
C ILE A 18 -10.60 2.44 12.71
N LEU A 19 -11.42 1.53 13.21
CA LEU A 19 -12.26 1.78 14.36
C LEU A 19 -11.55 1.28 15.62
N VAL A 20 -11.43 2.15 16.62
CA VAL A 20 -10.76 1.84 17.89
C VAL A 20 -11.63 2.26 19.06
N LYS A 21 -11.60 1.45 20.12
CA LYS A 21 -12.27 1.78 21.38
C LYS A 21 -11.32 2.60 22.25
N ALA A 22 -11.75 3.78 22.67
CA ALA A 22 -10.97 4.67 23.51
C ALA A 22 -11.88 5.64 24.27
N SER A 23 -11.39 6.17 25.40
CA SER A 23 -12.11 7.17 26.20
C SER A 23 -11.93 8.60 25.71
N ARG A 24 -10.87 8.87 24.92
CA ARG A 24 -10.50 10.20 24.42
C ARG A 24 -9.84 10.09 23.05
N LYS A 25 -9.90 11.17 22.27
CA LYS A 25 -9.29 11.27 20.93
C LYS A 25 -7.80 10.90 20.91
N ILE A 26 -7.03 11.36 21.91
CA ILE A 26 -5.59 11.07 21.98
C ILE A 26 -5.32 9.57 22.21
N HIS A 27 -6.06 8.95 23.14
CA HIS A 27 -5.97 7.52 23.40
C HIS A 27 -6.43 6.69 22.19
N ALA A 28 -7.33 7.22 21.35
CA ALA A 28 -7.71 6.57 20.10
C ALA A 28 -6.54 6.51 19.12
N LEU A 29 -5.75 7.59 19.00
CA LEU A 29 -4.57 7.60 18.15
C LEU A 29 -3.46 6.69 18.70
N GLU A 30 -3.23 6.70 20.01
CA GLU A 30 -2.28 5.77 20.66
C GLU A 30 -2.70 4.31 20.46
N MET A 31 -3.99 4.00 20.59
CA MET A 31 -4.51 2.67 20.33
C MET A 31 -4.36 2.28 18.85
N ALA A 32 -4.60 3.23 17.94
CA ALA A 32 -4.43 2.99 16.52
C ALA A 32 -2.97 2.68 16.15
N ASP A 33 -2.03 3.44 16.72
CA ASP A 33 -0.60 3.21 16.57
C ASP A 33 -0.15 1.89 17.20
N PHE A 34 -0.67 1.55 18.37
CA PHE A 34 -0.40 0.25 19.00
C PHE A 34 -0.87 -0.93 18.14
N LEU A 35 -2.08 -0.84 17.57
CA LEU A 35 -2.67 -1.90 16.75
C LEU A 35 -2.01 -2.04 15.38
N LEU A 36 -1.63 -0.92 14.78
CA LEU A 36 -1.09 -0.90 13.43
C LEU A 36 -0.03 0.20 13.29
N ASN A 37 1.21 -0.28 13.35
CA ASN A 37 2.44 0.45 13.10
C ASN A 37 3.40 -0.40 12.24
N LYS A 38 4.55 0.16 11.88
CA LYS A 38 5.53 -0.51 11.01
C LYS A 38 6.05 -1.84 11.57
N SER A 39 6.25 -1.96 12.88
CA SER A 39 6.75 -3.21 13.49
C SER A 39 5.67 -4.27 13.71
N SER A 40 4.40 -3.86 13.74
CA SER A 40 3.28 -4.79 13.89
C SER A 40 2.90 -5.49 12.58
N ILE A 41 3.18 -4.90 11.41
CA ILE A 41 2.71 -5.41 10.11
C ILE A 41 3.52 -6.63 9.69
N ILE A 42 2.83 -7.73 9.34
CA ILE A 42 3.41 -8.98 8.83
C ILE A 42 2.88 -9.28 7.43
N MET A 43 3.13 -8.35 6.50
CA MET A 43 2.67 -8.44 5.12
C MET A 43 3.86 -8.62 4.20
N ASP A 44 3.77 -9.57 3.27
CA ASP A 44 4.79 -9.88 2.27
C ASP A 44 4.35 -9.49 0.85
N GLN A 45 3.04 -9.42 0.62
CA GLN A 45 2.46 -9.10 -0.67
C GLN A 45 1.13 -8.34 -0.54
N VAL A 46 0.79 -7.61 -1.61
CA VAL A 46 -0.46 -6.88 -1.77
C VAL A 46 -1.10 -7.32 -3.08
N ARG A 47 -2.34 -7.81 -3.01
CA ARG A 47 -3.15 -8.10 -4.20
C ARG A 47 -3.93 -6.86 -4.60
N MET A 48 -3.78 -6.44 -5.85
CA MET A 48 -4.53 -5.31 -6.43
C MET A 48 -5.23 -5.74 -7.70
N VAL A 49 -6.28 -5.03 -8.09
CA VAL A 49 -7.09 -5.28 -9.29
C VAL A 49 -7.11 -4.04 -10.17
N ASN A 50 -7.04 -4.20 -11.49
CA ASN A 50 -7.23 -3.10 -12.44
C ASN A 50 -8.73 -2.89 -12.75
N GLU A 51 -9.04 -1.93 -13.62
CA GLU A 51 -10.42 -1.62 -14.02
C GLU A 51 -11.12 -2.77 -14.78
N GLU A 52 -10.34 -3.60 -15.47
CA GLU A 52 -10.82 -4.80 -16.18
C GLU A 52 -11.07 -5.98 -15.22
N GLY A 53 -10.76 -5.84 -13.94
CA GLY A 53 -10.88 -6.89 -12.93
C GLY A 53 -9.71 -7.89 -12.90
N ALA A 54 -8.66 -7.66 -13.69
CA ALA A 54 -7.45 -8.46 -13.67
C ALA A 54 -6.68 -8.21 -12.37
N ASP A 55 -6.36 -9.28 -11.66
CA ASP A 55 -5.61 -9.21 -10.42
C ASP A 55 -4.11 -9.33 -10.64
N LYS A 56 -3.35 -8.64 -9.79
CA LYS A 56 -1.90 -8.68 -9.79
C LYS A 56 -1.37 -8.67 -8.36
N LEU A 57 -0.38 -9.52 -8.13
CA LEU A 57 0.36 -9.56 -6.86
C LEU A 57 1.56 -8.63 -6.95
N PHE A 58 1.70 -7.80 -5.92
CA PHE A 58 2.82 -6.92 -5.71
C PHE A 58 3.53 -7.36 -4.44
N PHE A 59 4.83 -7.62 -4.51
CA PHE A 59 5.61 -8.01 -3.34
C PHE A 59 6.06 -6.79 -2.57
N LEU A 60 5.88 -6.81 -1.25
CA LEU A 60 6.35 -5.75 -0.39
C LEU A 60 7.89 -5.78 -0.32
N GLU A 61 8.52 -4.66 -0.63
CA GLU A 61 9.95 -4.47 -0.39
C GLU A 61 10.19 -3.72 0.92
N ASN A 62 9.40 -2.67 1.18
CA ASN A 62 9.57 -1.84 2.37
C ASN A 62 8.27 -1.13 2.75
N ILE A 63 8.06 -0.99 4.06
CA ILE A 63 7.07 -0.06 4.63
C ILE A 63 7.81 1.26 4.86
N GLU A 64 7.61 2.24 3.99
CA GLU A 64 8.32 3.52 4.07
C GLU A 64 7.86 4.32 5.28
N SER A 65 6.54 4.43 5.47
CA SER A 65 5.97 5.12 6.62
C SER A 65 4.55 4.65 6.92
N ILE A 66 4.16 4.82 8.18
CA ILE A 66 2.78 4.79 8.65
C ILE A 66 2.61 5.95 9.62
N ARG A 67 1.53 6.72 9.48
CA ARG A 67 1.27 7.90 10.32
C ARG A 67 -0.21 8.04 10.57
N TRP A 68 -0.55 8.37 11.81
CA TRP A 68 -1.90 8.69 12.23
C TRP A 68 -2.08 10.21 12.31
N ASP A 69 -3.12 10.74 11.67
CA ASP A 69 -3.30 12.18 11.53
C ASP A 69 -4.35 12.72 12.52
N TYR A 70 -5.52 12.09 12.58
CA TYR A 70 -6.60 12.49 13.46
C TYR A 70 -7.56 11.34 13.77
N ALA A 71 -8.33 11.51 14.84
CA ALA A 71 -9.42 10.61 15.19
C ALA A 71 -10.72 11.39 15.38
N GLU A 72 -11.82 10.80 14.94
CA GLU A 72 -13.17 11.35 15.03
C GLU A 72 -14.03 10.43 15.89
N MET A 73 -14.85 11.01 16.77
CA MET A 73 -15.81 10.22 17.52
C MET A 73 -16.91 9.74 16.58
N THR A 74 -17.29 8.48 16.70
CA THR A 74 -18.44 7.94 15.96
C THR A 74 -19.74 8.18 16.73
N GLU A 75 -20.88 7.81 16.15
CA GLU A 75 -22.19 7.82 16.83
C GLU A 75 -22.25 6.87 18.04
N TYR A 76 -21.30 5.93 18.14
CA TYR A 76 -21.20 4.98 19.24
C TYR A 76 -20.24 5.50 20.32
N SER A 77 -20.71 5.48 21.57
CA SER A 77 -19.92 5.91 22.72
C SER A 77 -18.57 5.17 22.80
N ASN A 78 -17.51 5.93 23.05
CA ASN A 78 -16.13 5.44 23.17
C ASN A 78 -15.58 4.71 21.93
N LEU A 79 -16.20 4.87 20.77
CA LEU A 79 -15.72 4.35 19.50
C LEU A 79 -15.26 5.51 18.62
N PHE A 80 -14.01 5.44 18.19
CA PHE A 80 -13.37 6.46 17.36
C PHE A 80 -12.97 5.87 16.02
N LYS A 81 -13.11 6.67 14.96
CA LYS A 81 -12.52 6.42 13.65
C LYS A 81 -11.16 7.14 13.61
N ALA A 82 -10.07 6.39 13.72
CA ALA A 82 -8.72 6.90 13.54
C ALA A 82 -8.36 6.88 12.05
N VAL A 83 -7.87 8.00 11.53
CA VAL A 83 -7.48 8.18 10.13
C VAL A 83 -5.96 8.30 10.04
N GLY A 84 -5.38 7.56 9.11
CA GLY A 84 -3.94 7.52 8.91
C GLY A 84 -3.56 7.28 7.46
N HIS A 85 -2.25 7.26 7.23
CA HIS A 85 -1.62 7.08 5.94
C HIS A 85 -0.53 6.04 6.03
N ILE A 86 -0.43 5.19 5.02
CA ILE A 86 0.66 4.22 4.87
C ILE A 86 1.25 4.36 3.47
N ARG A 87 2.58 4.33 3.40
CA ARG A 87 3.34 4.38 2.16
C ARG A 87 4.22 3.15 2.07
N LEU A 88 4.09 2.43 0.96
CA LEU A 88 4.75 1.15 0.72
C LEU A 88 5.58 1.20 -0.55
N THR A 89 6.78 0.64 -0.50
CA THR A 89 7.55 0.29 -1.69
C THR A 89 7.22 -1.15 -2.07
N LEU A 90 6.76 -1.34 -3.30
CA LEU A 90 6.36 -2.61 -3.88
C LEU A 90 7.26 -2.95 -5.06
N ARG A 91 7.47 -4.25 -5.31
CA ARG A 91 8.01 -4.77 -6.56
C ARG A 91 6.99 -5.65 -7.26
N THR A 92 7.04 -5.67 -8.58
CA THR A 92 6.32 -6.65 -9.40
C THR A 92 7.30 -7.63 -10.00
N ASP A 93 6.89 -8.89 -10.11
CA ASP A 93 7.60 -9.84 -10.96
C ASP A 93 7.42 -9.44 -12.44
N LYS A 94 8.39 -9.90 -13.25
CA LYS A 94 8.62 -9.55 -14.66
C LYS A 94 7.33 -9.29 -15.43
N ILE A 95 7.31 -8.13 -16.08
CA ILE A 95 6.34 -7.80 -17.10
C ILE A 95 6.97 -8.24 -18.43
N PRO A 96 6.27 -9.02 -19.27
CA PRO A 96 6.71 -9.24 -20.65
C PRO A 96 6.93 -7.88 -21.33
N GLU A 97 7.99 -7.69 -22.12
CA GLU A 97 8.26 -6.43 -22.87
C GLU A 97 7.02 -5.93 -23.65
N SER A 98 6.09 -6.83 -24.03
CA SER A 98 4.82 -6.49 -24.68
C SER A 98 3.74 -5.87 -23.77
N MET A 99 3.92 -5.89 -22.44
CA MET A 99 3.02 -5.29 -21.44
C MET A 99 3.59 -4.01 -20.78
N GLU A 100 4.87 -3.66 -21.01
CA GLU A 100 5.47 -2.40 -20.51
C GLU A 100 4.68 -1.16 -20.97
N ILE A 101 4.02 -1.25 -22.12
CA ILE A 101 3.20 -0.17 -22.69
C ILE A 101 1.85 -0.04 -21.96
N HIS A 102 1.36 -1.08 -21.27
CA HIS A 102 0.01 -1.10 -20.67
C HIS A 102 -0.01 -0.89 -19.15
N LEU A 103 1.14 -0.90 -18.47
CA LEU A 103 1.20 -0.60 -17.03
C LEU A 103 1.26 0.88 -16.71
N ARG A 104 1.66 1.70 -17.69
CA ARG A 104 1.58 3.16 -17.55
C ARG A 104 0.13 3.66 -17.49
N ASP A 105 -0.83 2.86 -17.96
CA ASP A 105 -2.23 3.26 -18.13
C ASP A 105 -3.22 2.47 -17.23
N ASN A 106 -2.77 1.51 -16.42
CA ASN A 106 -3.67 0.71 -15.58
C ASN A 106 -3.53 1.04 -14.08
N ASP A 107 -4.53 1.78 -13.59
CA ASP A 107 -4.78 2.09 -12.18
C ASP A 107 -5.06 0.80 -11.38
N TYR A 108 -4.02 0.06 -10.97
CA TYR A 108 -4.19 -1.04 -10.02
C TYR A 108 -4.63 -0.49 -8.66
N ARG A 109 -5.70 -1.05 -8.12
CA ARG A 109 -6.38 -0.59 -6.91
C ARG A 109 -6.57 -1.74 -5.92
N LEU A 110 -6.54 -1.43 -4.62
CA LEU A 110 -6.98 -2.40 -3.61
C LEU A 110 -8.43 -2.85 -3.89
N PRO A 111 -8.72 -4.16 -3.83
CA PRO A 111 -10.01 -4.71 -4.27
C PRO A 111 -11.15 -4.21 -3.38
N LYS A 112 -12.28 -3.85 -4.01
CA LYS A 112 -13.50 -3.49 -3.28
C LYS A 112 -14.01 -4.69 -2.47
N SER A 113 -14.63 -4.42 -1.33
CA SER A 113 -15.29 -5.47 -0.56
C SER A 113 -16.48 -6.00 -1.36
N ALA A 114 -16.66 -7.32 -1.39
CA ALA A 114 -17.87 -7.93 -1.97
C ALA A 114 -19.15 -7.60 -1.18
N MET A 115 -19.02 -7.15 0.08
CA MET A 115 -20.13 -6.91 1.00
C MET A 115 -20.45 -5.42 1.21
N LYS A 116 -19.55 -4.51 0.81
CA LYS A 116 -19.70 -3.07 1.04
C LYS A 116 -19.19 -2.31 -0.17
N ASP A 117 -19.82 -1.17 -0.48
CA ASP A 117 -19.35 -0.23 -1.50
C ASP A 117 -18.00 0.44 -1.20
N ARG A 118 -17.32 0.01 -0.13
CA ARG A 118 -16.05 0.54 0.36
C ARG A 118 -14.99 -0.54 0.28
N THR A 119 -13.78 -0.15 -0.08
CA THR A 119 -12.61 -1.02 -0.01
C THR A 119 -12.24 -1.26 1.44
N ILE A 120 -12.29 -2.53 1.86
CA ILE A 120 -11.79 -2.99 3.16
C ILE A 120 -10.47 -3.69 2.90
N TRP A 121 -9.39 -3.18 3.46
CA TRP A 121 -8.08 -3.78 3.37
C TRP A 121 -7.73 -4.41 4.71
N VAL A 122 -7.57 -5.73 4.69
CA VAL A 122 -7.15 -6.52 5.85
C VAL A 122 -5.63 -6.56 5.83
N ILE A 123 -5.00 -5.91 6.80
CA ILE A 123 -3.54 -5.88 6.95
C ILE A 123 -3.15 -6.90 8.01
N PRO A 124 -2.41 -7.97 7.66
CA PRO A 124 -1.90 -8.92 8.64
C PRO A 124 -0.99 -8.22 9.65
N THR A 125 -1.20 -8.48 10.95
CA THR A 125 -0.33 -7.97 12.03
C THR A 125 0.11 -9.10 12.97
N THR A 126 1.10 -8.84 13.81
CA THR A 126 1.64 -9.79 14.81
C THR A 126 0.63 -10.20 15.89
N ASN A 127 -0.44 -9.41 16.10
CA ASN A 127 -1.50 -9.72 17.06
C ASN A 127 -2.75 -10.25 16.33
N GLU A 128 -3.59 -9.33 15.83
CA GLU A 128 -4.81 -9.63 15.08
C GLU A 128 -4.81 -8.84 13.76
N PRO A 129 -5.37 -9.39 12.67
CA PRO A 129 -5.47 -8.65 11.41
C PRO A 129 -6.17 -7.30 11.60
N ALA A 130 -5.55 -6.23 11.12
CA ALA A 130 -6.15 -4.90 11.16
C ALA A 130 -7.14 -4.74 10.00
N PHE A 131 -8.41 -4.55 10.33
CA PHE A 131 -9.45 -4.26 9.35
C PHE A 131 -9.52 -2.75 9.09
N THR A 132 -9.01 -2.34 7.93
CA THR A 132 -8.95 -0.93 7.56
C THR A 132 -9.96 -0.61 6.47
N GLN A 133 -10.60 0.56 6.56
CA GLN A 133 -11.35 1.13 5.44
C GLN A 133 -10.39 2.03 4.65
N VAL A 134 -10.18 1.71 3.37
CA VAL A 134 -9.45 2.58 2.45
C VAL A 134 -10.30 3.79 2.10
N LEU A 135 -9.73 4.98 2.27
CA LEU A 135 -10.36 6.27 1.97
C LEU A 135 -9.93 6.75 0.58
N THR A 136 -8.62 6.75 0.33
CA THR A 136 -8.02 7.08 -0.96
C THR A 136 -6.74 6.26 -1.14
N GLN A 137 -6.30 6.13 -2.38
CA GLN A 137 -5.02 5.51 -2.70
C GLN A 137 -4.44 6.07 -4.00
N SER A 138 -3.14 5.95 -4.16
CA SER A 138 -2.42 6.16 -5.43
C SER A 138 -1.29 5.15 -5.57
N LEU A 139 -1.00 4.78 -6.81
CA LEU A 139 0.10 3.88 -7.17
C LEU A 139 0.99 4.58 -8.20
N GLU A 140 2.27 4.72 -7.89
CA GLU A 140 3.26 5.40 -8.74
C GLU A 140 4.35 4.41 -9.16
N TYR A 141 4.58 4.24 -10.46
CA TYR A 141 5.58 3.32 -10.99
C TYR A 141 6.93 4.02 -11.25
N TYR A 142 8.02 3.35 -10.90
CA TYR A 142 9.39 3.79 -11.16
C TYR A 142 10.06 2.79 -12.10
N VAL A 143 10.34 3.24 -13.32
CA VAL A 143 11.17 2.49 -14.28
C VAL A 143 12.63 2.86 -14.00
N HIS A 144 13.42 1.91 -13.51
CA HIS A 144 14.85 2.10 -13.38
C HIS A 144 15.50 2.02 -14.77
N ASN A 145 15.70 3.17 -15.42
CA ASN A 145 16.53 3.26 -16.60
C ASN A 145 17.99 3.05 -16.20
N ALA A 146 18.43 1.80 -16.20
CA ALA A 146 19.85 1.48 -16.17
C ALA A 146 20.47 1.87 -17.51
N GLU A 147 20.92 3.13 -17.66
CA GLU A 147 21.93 3.53 -18.64
C GLU A 147 22.38 4.98 -18.45
N SER A 148 23.56 5.16 -17.87
CA SER A 148 24.56 6.13 -18.36
C SER A 148 25.89 5.85 -17.65
N ILE A 149 26.56 4.76 -18.04
CA ILE A 149 28.01 4.66 -17.86
C ILE A 149 28.60 5.53 -18.99
N PRO A 150 29.31 6.64 -18.68
CA PRO A 150 30.01 7.36 -19.73
C PRO A 150 31.15 6.47 -20.23
N PHE A 151 31.03 6.01 -21.48
CA PHE A 151 32.16 5.49 -22.24
C PHE A 151 33.14 6.64 -22.44
N ILE A 152 34.19 6.68 -21.62
CA ILE A 152 35.36 7.52 -21.91
C ILE A 152 36.16 6.77 -22.98
N ILE A 153 36.02 7.20 -24.23
CA ILE A 153 36.99 6.88 -25.28
C ILE A 153 38.12 7.89 -25.12
N ALA A 154 39.21 7.47 -24.48
CA ALA A 154 40.48 8.18 -24.58
C ALA A 154 41.13 7.75 -25.91
N GLY A 155 41.17 8.69 -26.86
CA GLY A 155 42.02 8.61 -28.04
C GLY A 155 43.45 9.06 -27.75
#